data_AF-A0A6H0IWL5-F1
#
_entry.id   AF-A0A6H0IWL5-F1
#
_cell.length_a   1.000
_cell.length_b   1.000
_cell.length_c   1.000
_cell.angle_alpha   90.00
_cell.angle_beta   90.00
_cell.angle_gamma   90.00
#
_symmetry.space_group_name_H-M   'P 1'
#
loop_
_entity.id
_entity.type
_entity.pdbx_description
1 polymer ?
#
loop_
_entity_poly.entity_id
_entity_poly.type
_entity_poly.pdbx_seq_one_letter_code
_entity_poly.pdbx_strand_id
1 'polypeptide(L)'
;MAFSFIGILAVFLELFRAALVPLGVLLVAFVGVAIYVLLRRRQFNTGPAVRLAGAVGVMVALLAFALTPGFSGASHAQVTSIIDYAALFGASLGAGIGFGVVIYPFVQLAFRRAPG
;
A
#
# COMPACT_ATOMS: atom_id res chain seq x y z
N MET A 1 15.99 -30.87 -11.43
CA MET A 1 15.27 -30.80 -10.13
C MET A 1 14.10 -29.87 -10.33
N ALA A 2 12.87 -30.36 -10.28
CA ALA A 2 11.69 -29.54 -10.53
C ALA A 2 11.54 -28.53 -9.39
N PHE A 3 11.74 -27.24 -9.67
CA PHE A 3 11.39 -26.17 -8.74
C PHE A 3 9.87 -26.24 -8.52
N SER A 4 9.45 -26.73 -7.35
CA SER A 4 8.04 -26.71 -6.94
C SER A 4 7.62 -25.27 -6.66
N PHE A 5 6.44 -24.88 -7.14
CA PHE A 5 5.83 -23.59 -6.84
C PHE A 5 5.79 -23.32 -5.32
N ILE A 6 5.55 -24.37 -4.52
CA ILE A 6 5.55 -24.30 -3.05
C ILE A 6 6.94 -23.92 -2.50
N GLY A 7 8.02 -24.44 -3.10
CA GLY A 7 9.39 -24.11 -2.71
C GLY A 7 9.74 -22.65 -3.00
N ILE A 8 9.31 -22.13 -4.16
CA ILE A 8 9.49 -20.70 -4.51
C ILE A 8 8.74 -19.83 -3.50
N LEU A 9 7.49 -20.18 -3.19
CA LEU A 9 6.69 -19.43 -2.24
C LEU A 9 7.31 -19.45 -0.83
N ALA A 10 7.83 -20.58 -0.39
CA ALA A 10 8.49 -20.72 0.90
C ALA A 10 9.75 -19.85 1.01
N VAL A 11 10.60 -19.84 -0.03
CA VAL A 11 11.79 -18.96 -0.07
C VAL A 11 11.38 -17.49 -0.06
N PHE A 12 10.34 -17.14 -0.81
CA PHE A 12 9.81 -15.78 -0.84
C PHE A 12 9.27 -15.37 0.54
N LEU A 13 8.45 -16.22 1.17
CA LEU A 13 7.92 -15.96 2.51
C LEU A 13 9.02 -15.88 3.58
N GLU A 14 10.10 -16.66 3.45
CA GLU A 14 11.26 -16.57 4.34
C GLU A 14 11.96 -15.22 4.17
N LEU A 15 12.11 -14.71 2.93
CA LEU A 15 12.65 -13.37 2.68
C LEU A 15 11.79 -12.28 3.34
N PHE A 16 10.46 -12.43 3.30
CA PHE A 16 9.54 -11.49 3.93
C PHE A 16 9.28 -11.78 5.41
N ARG A 17 9.86 -12.83 6.00
CA ARG A 17 9.51 -13.30 7.36
C ARG A 17 9.66 -12.22 8.43
N ALA A 18 10.75 -11.46 8.37
CA ALA A 18 10.97 -10.33 9.27
C ALA A 18 9.93 -9.20 9.09
N ALA A 19 9.42 -9.04 7.86
CA ALA A 19 8.38 -8.08 7.52
C ALA A 19 6.96 -8.58 7.83
N LEU A 20 6.74 -9.90 7.96
CA LEU A 20 5.41 -10.47 8.22
C LEU A 20 4.80 -9.98 9.54
N VAL A 21 5.62 -9.85 10.60
CA VAL A 21 5.15 -9.36 11.90
C VAL A 21 4.68 -7.90 11.80
N PRO A 22 5.47 -6.92 11.33
CA PRO A 22 5.00 -5.54 11.19
C PRO A 22 3.85 -5.41 10.19
N LEU A 23 3.81 -6.19 9.10
CA LEU A 23 2.66 -6.25 8.19
C LEU A 23 1.40 -6.76 8.89
N GLY A 24 1.53 -7.80 9.72
CA GLY A 24 0.43 -8.35 10.52
C GLY A 24 -0.11 -7.32 11.50
N VAL A 25 0.75 -6.61 12.23
CA VAL A 25 0.35 -5.53 13.14
C VAL A 25 -0.37 -4.40 12.38
N LEU A 26 0.19 -3.97 11.25
CA LEU A 26 -0.42 -2.96 10.40
C LEU A 26 -1.82 -3.39 9.91
N LEU A 27 -1.96 -4.66 9.49
CA LEU A 27 -3.23 -5.21 9.04
C LEU A 27 -4.25 -5.25 10.18
N VAL A 28 -3.87 -5.71 11.38
CA VAL A 28 -4.76 -5.73 12.55
C VAL A 28 -5.19 -4.31 12.92
N ALA A 29 -4.26 -3.34 12.92
CA ALA A 29 -4.58 -1.95 13.18
C ALA A 29 -5.55 -1.39 12.13
N PHE A 30 -5.30 -1.65 10.84
CA PHE A 30 -6.17 -1.25 9.75
C PHE A 30 -7.58 -1.81 9.90
N VAL A 31 -7.70 -3.12 10.13
CA VAL A 31 -9.00 -3.79 10.34
C VAL A 31 -9.70 -3.24 11.58
N GLY A 32 -8.98 -3.05 12.68
CA GLY A 32 -9.53 -2.49 13.91
C GLY A 32 -10.10 -1.08 13.72
N VAL A 33 -9.38 -0.22 13.01
CA VAL A 33 -9.83 1.15 12.69
C VAL A 33 -11.03 1.11 11.73
N ALA A 34 -11.01 0.25 10.72
CA ALA A 34 -12.13 0.09 9.79
C ALA A 34 -13.40 -0.40 10.51
N ILE A 35 -13.29 -1.38 11.40
CA ILE A 35 -14.40 -1.86 12.23
C ILE A 35 -14.91 -0.74 13.15
N TYR A 36 -14.00 -0.01 13.80
CA TYR A 36 -14.37 1.11 14.67
C TYR A 36 -15.14 2.20 13.92
N VAL A 37 -14.70 2.54 12.71
CA VAL A 37 -15.41 3.46 11.81
C VAL A 37 -16.81 2.96 11.49
N LEU A 38 -16.94 1.68 11.13
CA LEU A 38 -18.22 1.06 10.80
C LEU A 38 -19.19 1.11 11.99
N LEU A 39 -18.71 0.73 13.19
CA LEU A 39 -19.49 0.74 14.42
C LEU A 39 -19.93 2.14 14.83
N ARG A 40 -19.03 3.13 14.75
CA ARG A 40 -19.29 4.49 15.24
C ARG A 40 -20.05 5.37 14.25
N ARG A 41 -19.82 5.22 12.95
CA ARG A 41 -20.41 6.09 11.93
C ARG A 41 -21.52 5.44 11.11
N ARG A 42 -21.70 4.12 11.17
CA ARG A 42 -22.73 3.31 10.47
C ARG A 42 -22.83 3.50 8.95
N GLN A 43 -22.04 4.40 8.37
CA GLN A 43 -22.02 4.76 6.96
C GLN A 43 -20.61 5.19 6.58
N PHE A 44 -20.19 4.78 5.39
CA PHE A 44 -18.95 5.22 4.78
C PHE A 44 -19.17 6.55 4.07
N ASN A 45 -18.37 7.57 4.40
CA ASN A 45 -18.41 8.82 3.65
C ASN A 45 -17.58 8.64 2.37
N THR A 46 -18.22 8.20 1.30
CA THR A 46 -17.55 7.72 0.08
C THR A 46 -17.05 8.83 -0.84
N GLY A 47 -17.51 10.08 -0.69
CA GLY A 47 -17.10 11.18 -1.59
C GLY A 47 -15.73 11.77 -1.21
N PRO A 48 -15.70 12.71 -0.25
CA PRO A 48 -14.48 13.42 0.13
C PRO A 48 -13.38 12.51 0.71
N ALA A 49 -13.74 11.45 1.44
CA ALA A 49 -12.74 10.55 2.02
C ALA A 49 -12.03 9.69 0.97
N VAL A 50 -12.76 9.17 -0.04
CA VAL A 50 -12.14 8.42 -1.15
C VAL A 50 -11.29 9.36 -2.00
N ARG A 51 -11.75 10.59 -2.27
CA ARG A 51 -10.97 11.56 -3.04
C ARG A 51 -9.66 11.92 -2.33
N LEU A 52 -9.69 12.14 -1.02
CA LEU A 52 -8.48 12.45 -0.26
C LEU A 52 -7.56 11.23 -0.16
N ALA A 53 -8.09 10.05 0.15
CA ALA A 53 -7.31 8.81 0.21
C ALA A 53 -6.66 8.48 -1.15
N GLY A 54 -7.40 8.69 -2.25
CA GLY A 54 -6.90 8.55 -3.61
C GLY A 54 -5.80 9.57 -3.93
N ALA A 55 -5.96 10.84 -3.56
CA ALA A 55 -4.93 11.86 -3.76
C ALA A 55 -3.64 11.52 -2.98
N VAL A 56 -3.76 11.07 -1.74
CA VAL A 56 -2.61 10.61 -0.94
C VAL A 56 -1.97 9.38 -1.58
N GLY A 57 -2.76 8.42 -2.06
CA GLY A 57 -2.26 7.24 -2.78
C GLY A 57 -1.47 7.61 -4.05
N VAL A 58 -1.97 8.56 -4.84
CA VAL A 58 -1.24 9.07 -6.02
C VAL A 58 0.08 9.73 -5.62
N MET A 59 0.08 10.57 -4.59
CA MET A 59 1.32 11.18 -4.08
C MET A 59 2.33 10.11 -3.64
N VAL A 60 1.87 9.06 -2.95
CA VAL A 60 2.72 7.94 -2.55
C VAL A 60 3.25 7.17 -3.76
N ALA A 61 2.44 6.94 -4.79
CA ALA A 61 2.91 6.30 -6.02
C ALA A 61 4.04 7.10 -6.69
N LEU A 62 3.89 8.43 -6.78
CA LEU A 62 4.92 9.30 -7.36
C LEU A 62 6.21 9.31 -6.53
N LEU A 63 6.09 9.38 -5.20
CA LEU A 63 7.23 9.29 -4.29
C LEU A 63 7.90 7.91 -4.38
N ALA A 64 7.13 6.83 -4.41
CA ALA A 64 7.65 5.48 -4.58
C ALA A 64 8.40 5.37 -5.91
N PHE A 65 7.85 5.87 -7.01
CA PHE A 65 8.51 5.84 -8.32
C PHE A 65 9.85 6.58 -8.29
N ALA A 66 9.89 7.76 -7.67
CA ALA A 66 11.10 8.55 -7.58
C ALA A 66 12.17 7.92 -6.67
N LEU A 67 11.77 7.36 -5.52
CA LEU A 67 12.67 6.95 -4.45
C LEU A 67 13.05 5.47 -4.48
N THR A 68 12.25 4.60 -5.13
CA THR A 68 12.48 3.14 -5.13
C THR A 68 13.87 2.74 -5.61
N PRO A 69 14.44 3.32 -6.69
CA PRO A 69 15.81 2.99 -7.09
C PRO A 69 16.84 3.32 -6.00
N GLY A 70 16.62 4.40 -5.26
CA GLY A 70 17.51 4.81 -4.16
C GLY A 70 17.61 3.77 -3.04
N PHE A 71 16.53 3.02 -2.76
CA PHE A 71 16.55 1.97 -1.73
C PHE A 71 17.36 0.73 -2.14
N SER A 72 17.49 0.45 -3.43
CA SER A 72 18.33 -0.64 -3.94
C SER A 72 19.77 -0.22 -4.24
N GLY A 73 20.13 1.05 -3.98
CA GLY A 73 21.41 1.62 -4.38
C GLY A 73 21.54 1.83 -5.90
N ALA A 74 20.44 1.70 -6.64
CA ALA A 74 20.38 1.91 -8.07
C ALA A 74 20.01 3.36 -8.41
N SER A 75 20.48 3.83 -9.56
CA SER A 75 20.05 5.09 -10.16
C SER A 75 18.99 4.85 -11.23
N HIS A 76 18.17 5.86 -11.51
CA HIS A 76 17.24 5.83 -12.66
C HIS A 76 17.96 5.58 -13.99
N ALA A 77 19.25 5.92 -14.10
CA ALA A 77 20.06 5.66 -15.28
C ALA A 77 20.35 4.17 -15.53
N GLN A 78 20.18 3.32 -14.51
CA GLN A 78 20.38 1.87 -14.61
C GLN A 78 19.09 1.12 -15.02
N VAL A 79 17.95 1.82 -15.05
CA VAL A 79 16.68 1.30 -15.57
C VAL A 79 16.75 1.36 -17.10
N THR A 80 17.27 0.28 -17.70
CA THR A 80 17.60 0.26 -19.14
C THR A 80 16.61 -0.53 -19.98
N SER A 81 15.91 -1.50 -19.39
CA SER A 81 14.94 -2.31 -20.11
C SER A 81 13.50 -1.86 -19.87
N ILE A 82 12.62 -2.16 -20.82
CA ILE A 82 11.18 -1.91 -20.67
C ILE A 82 10.58 -2.71 -19.50
N ILE A 83 11.17 -3.87 -19.19
CA ILE A 83 10.76 -4.73 -18.07
C ILE A 83 11.08 -4.04 -16.75
N ASP A 84 12.22 -3.37 -16.63
CA ASP A 84 12.61 -2.65 -15.42
C ASP A 84 11.67 -1.46 -15.17
N TYR A 85 11.29 -0.72 -16.22
CA TYR A 85 10.30 0.35 -16.11
C TYR A 85 8.92 -0.18 -15.74
N ALA A 86 8.49 -1.30 -16.33
CA ALA A 86 7.21 -1.93 -15.99
C ALA A 86 7.19 -2.41 -14.53
N ALA A 87 8.29 -2.98 -14.05
CA ALA A 87 8.44 -3.41 -12.67
C ALA A 87 8.44 -2.22 -11.70
N LEU A 88 9.19 -1.16 -12.00
CA LEU A 88 9.24 0.06 -11.19
C LEU A 88 7.86 0.75 -11.13
N PHE A 89 7.20 0.89 -12.28
CA PHE A 89 5.86 1.46 -12.35
C PHE A 89 4.85 0.60 -11.58
N GLY A 90 4.86 -0.72 -11.79
CA GLY A 90 3.99 -1.66 -11.10
C GLY A 90 4.17 -1.64 -9.58
N ALA A 91 5.41 -1.64 -9.10
CA ALA A 91 5.73 -1.53 -7.68
C ALA A 91 5.24 -0.21 -7.08
N SER A 92 5.45 0.90 -7.80
CA SER A 92 5.05 2.24 -7.35
C SER A 92 3.54 2.41 -7.30
N LEU A 93 2.84 1.89 -8.30
CA LEU A 93 1.38 1.90 -8.37
C LEU A 93 0.79 1.01 -7.28
N GLY A 94 1.36 -0.18 -7.06
CA GLY A 94 0.99 -1.07 -5.95
C GLY A 94 1.17 -0.41 -4.58
N ALA A 95 2.28 0.30 -4.36
CA ALA A 95 2.53 1.06 -3.14
C ALA A 95 1.50 2.18 -2.93
N GLY A 96 1.20 2.96 -3.97
CA GLY A 96 0.20 4.03 -3.91
C GLY A 96 -1.21 3.54 -3.63
N ILE A 97 -1.66 2.49 -4.32
CA ILE A 97 -2.96 1.87 -4.08
C ILE A 97 -3.01 1.30 -2.66
N GLY A 98 -2.00 0.53 -2.26
CA GLY A 98 -1.92 -0.08 -0.94
C GLY A 98 -1.99 0.97 0.16
N PHE A 99 -1.23 2.05 0.04
CA PHE A 99 -1.26 3.14 1.01
C PHE A 99 -2.60 3.89 1.03
N GLY A 100 -3.17 4.17 -0.15
CA GLY A 100 -4.49 4.79 -0.28
C GLY A 100 -5.59 3.97 0.40
N VAL A 101 -5.55 2.64 0.25
CA VAL A 101 -6.47 1.72 0.94
C VAL A 101 -6.24 1.77 2.45
N VAL A 102 -4.99 1.67 2.90
CA VAL A 102 -4.64 1.66 4.34
C VAL A 102 -5.04 2.97 5.02
N ILE A 103 -4.84 4.12 4.36
CA ILE A 103 -5.11 5.43 4.96
C ILE A 103 -6.60 5.80 4.96
N TYR A 104 -7.40 5.21 4.07
CA TYR A 104 -8.82 5.49 3.92
C TYR A 104 -9.63 5.50 5.24
N PRO A 105 -9.59 4.45 6.09
CA PRO A 105 -10.36 4.45 7.34
C PRO A 105 -9.90 5.54 8.31
N PHE A 106 -8.60 5.89 8.32
CA PHE A 106 -8.09 7.00 9.14
C PHE A 106 -8.59 8.36 8.65
N VAL A 107 -8.55 8.57 7.33
CA VAL A 107 -9.12 9.76 6.68
C VAL A 107 -10.61 9.90 7.02
N GLN A 108 -11.34 8.79 6.99
CA GLN A 108 -12.76 8.78 7.29
C GLN A 108 -13.07 9.10 8.76
N LEU A 109 -12.18 8.77 9.70
CA LEU A 109 -12.30 9.22 11.07
C LEU A 109 -12.12 10.75 11.20
N ALA A 110 -11.18 11.32 10.44
CA ALA A 110 -10.86 12.74 10.48
C ALA A 110 -12.00 13.63 9.93
N PHE A 111 -12.75 13.17 8.93
CA PHE A 111 -13.92 13.90 8.44
C PHE A 111 -15.05 13.90 9.49
N ARG A 112 -15.46 15.09 9.95
CA ARG A 112 -16.67 15.25 10.78
C ARG A 112 -17.91 15.05 9.90
N ARG A 113 -18.98 14.45 10.45
CA ARG A 113 -20.29 14.46 9.76
C ARG A 113 -20.68 15.93 9.62
N ALA A 114 -21.03 16.38 8.43
CA ALA A 114 -21.82 17.60 8.32
C ALA A 114 -23.12 17.35 9.12
N PRO A 115 -23.54 18.28 9.99
CA PRO A 115 -24.86 18.20 10.59
C PRO A 115 -25.87 18.16 9.43
N GLY A 116 -26.60 17.05 9.34
CA GLY A 116 -27.79 16.94 8.50
C GLY A 116 -28.98 17.47 9.27
#